data_AF-A0A8J2M210-F1
#
_entry.id   AF-A0A8J2M210-F1
#
_cell.length_a   1.000
_cell.length_b   1.000
_cell.length_c   1.000
_cell.angle_alpha   90.00
_cell.angle_beta   90.00
_cell.angle_gamma   90.00
#
_symmetry.space_group_name_H-M   'P 1'
#
loop_
_entity.id
_entity.type
_entity.pdbx_description
1 polymer ?
#
loop_
_entity_poly.entity_id
_entity_poly.type
_entity_poly.pdbx_seq_one_letter_code
_entity_poly.pdbx_strand_id
1 'polypeptide(L)'
;MWKQKDADRMLVEIAVAATILFAFLTTKMRRNSMYINFLFVITVSSSLYLYSLRLNVHLYNLPLLFYKRIFDGTDQRYCLLLFYWICIIATLLFCIVVNHSSHSSTVHRKFFHLTISLICITGIQYDFELIWLFAWLMLCVFVIIEVFRSKCVTPWSTYLNNWLLIFVDKQDSPELILTPIYLLAGIFLPLFLSPINNNEYRHLYHFAGVATVGVGDSMSAIVGSRYGRLYWPKSAKTAEGSVAFAICQFIFSILICLCYLEYDIGIYRLLRILFCSVICAIFEAGLPAMDNIILPVIAYLILF
;
A
#
# COMPACT_ATOMS: atom_id res chain seq x y z
N MET A 1 19.61 13.41 -12.00
CA MET A 1 18.20 13.07 -12.28
C MET A 1 18.05 11.87 -13.22
N TRP A 2 18.47 11.92 -14.50
CA TRP A 2 18.25 10.78 -15.44
C TRP A 2 18.89 9.44 -14.98
N LYS A 3 20.17 9.47 -14.55
CA LYS A 3 20.85 8.28 -13.98
C LYS A 3 20.21 7.73 -12.69
N GLN A 4 19.39 8.52 -11.99
CA GLN A 4 18.81 8.15 -10.69
C GLN A 4 17.47 7.44 -10.86
N LYS A 5 16.64 7.89 -11.79
CA LYS A 5 15.39 7.21 -12.15
C LYS A 5 15.65 5.80 -12.68
N ASP A 6 16.67 5.66 -13.51
CA ASP A 6 17.08 4.34 -14.01
C ASP A 6 17.56 3.45 -12.85
N ALA A 7 18.33 4.01 -11.90
CA ALA A 7 18.77 3.28 -10.71
C ALA A 7 17.61 2.80 -9.82
N ASP A 8 16.58 3.62 -9.60
CA ASP A 8 15.41 3.23 -8.80
C ASP A 8 14.59 2.15 -9.50
N ARG A 9 14.36 2.30 -10.82
CA ARG A 9 13.66 1.28 -11.63
C ARG A 9 14.40 -0.05 -11.64
N MET A 10 15.72 -0.01 -11.86
CA MET A 10 16.56 -1.21 -11.82
C MET A 10 16.51 -1.90 -10.46
N LEU A 11 16.50 -1.13 -9.36
CA LEU A 11 16.38 -1.68 -8.01
C LEU A 11 15.04 -2.38 -7.82
N VAL A 12 13.94 -1.73 -8.23
CA VAL A 12 12.58 -2.29 -8.15
C VAL A 12 12.47 -3.56 -9.00
N GLU A 13 12.92 -3.56 -10.25
CA GLU A 13 12.88 -4.74 -11.12
C GLU A 13 13.60 -5.93 -10.48
N ILE A 14 14.82 -5.72 -9.97
CA ILE A 14 15.60 -6.77 -9.31
C ILE A 14 14.90 -7.23 -8.03
N ALA A 15 14.44 -6.32 -7.18
CA ALA A 15 13.79 -6.65 -5.92
C ALA A 15 12.49 -7.44 -6.14
N VAL A 16 11.65 -7.03 -7.09
CA VAL A 16 10.39 -7.71 -7.43
C VAL A 16 10.67 -9.09 -8.01
N ALA A 17 11.57 -9.20 -8.99
CA ALA A 17 11.94 -10.48 -9.60
C ALA A 17 12.52 -11.46 -8.55
N ALA A 18 13.41 -10.97 -7.69
CA ALA A 18 14.00 -11.73 -6.60
C ALA A 18 12.96 -12.19 -5.57
N THR A 19 12.00 -11.32 -5.22
CA THR A 19 10.94 -11.64 -4.27
C THR A 19 9.98 -12.69 -4.82
N ILE A 20 9.58 -12.57 -6.09
CA ILE A 20 8.75 -13.58 -6.77
C ILE A 20 9.49 -14.92 -6.83
N LEU A 21 10.76 -14.91 -7.22
CA LEU A 21 11.58 -16.13 -7.27
C LEU A 21 11.72 -16.77 -5.89
N PHE A 22 12.01 -15.98 -4.85
CA PHE A 22 12.12 -16.44 -3.47
C PHE A 22 10.83 -17.08 -2.98
N ALA A 23 9.69 -16.39 -3.16
CA ALA A 23 8.39 -16.90 -2.78
C ALA A 23 8.08 -18.22 -3.52
N PHE A 24 8.29 -18.25 -4.83
CA PHE A 24 8.06 -19.43 -5.67
C PHE A 24 8.92 -20.62 -5.24
N LEU A 25 10.24 -20.44 -5.09
CA LEU A 25 11.15 -21.51 -4.67
C LEU A 25 10.78 -22.04 -3.28
N THR A 26 10.42 -21.15 -2.36
CA THR A 26 10.00 -21.52 -1.00
C THR A 26 8.71 -22.35 -1.00
N THR A 27 7.81 -22.16 -1.99
CA THR A 27 6.61 -23.03 -2.10
C THR A 27 6.97 -24.50 -2.36
N LYS A 28 8.04 -24.76 -3.12
CA LYS A 28 8.52 -26.10 -3.49
C LYS A 28 9.38 -26.77 -2.41
N MET A 29 9.89 -26.01 -1.45
CA MET A 29 10.73 -26.53 -0.38
C MET A 29 9.91 -27.16 0.75
N ARG A 30 10.43 -28.23 1.37
CA ARG A 30 9.90 -28.73 2.63
C ARG A 30 10.03 -27.63 3.71
N ARG A 31 9.10 -27.61 4.68
CA ARG A 31 9.10 -26.67 5.82
C ARG A 31 10.33 -26.88 6.72
N ASN A 32 11.48 -26.39 6.28
CA ASN A 32 12.73 -26.39 7.03
C ASN A 32 13.29 -24.98 7.07
N SER A 33 13.30 -24.41 8.27
CA SER A 33 13.67 -23.03 8.54
C SER A 33 15.09 -22.69 8.07
N MET A 34 16.05 -23.61 8.22
CA MET A 34 17.44 -23.34 7.83
C MET A 34 17.58 -23.12 6.33
N TYR A 35 16.97 -23.99 5.52
CA TYR A 35 17.06 -23.87 4.07
C TYR A 35 16.35 -22.61 3.55
N ILE A 36 15.22 -22.23 4.14
CA ILE A 36 14.49 -21.03 3.72
C ILE A 36 15.27 -19.76 4.09
N ASN A 37 15.85 -19.69 5.29
CA ASN A 37 16.73 -18.58 5.67
C ASN A 37 17.97 -18.51 4.77
N PHE A 38 18.59 -19.65 4.45
CA PHE A 38 19.75 -19.70 3.55
C PHE A 38 19.39 -19.24 2.13
N LEU A 39 18.25 -19.69 1.60
CA LEU A 39 17.73 -19.23 0.31
C LEU A 39 17.51 -17.72 0.33
N PHE A 40 16.90 -17.18 1.39
CA PHE A 40 16.67 -15.74 1.54
C PHE A 40 17.99 -14.95 1.48
N VAL A 41 19.00 -15.37 2.25
CA VAL A 41 20.33 -14.73 2.26
C VAL A 41 20.98 -14.77 0.87
N ILE A 42 20.92 -15.92 0.18
CA ILE A 42 21.42 -16.03 -1.20
C ILE A 42 20.67 -15.07 -2.12
N THR A 43 19.34 -15.05 -2.08
CA THR A 43 18.52 -14.22 -2.94
C THR A 43 18.81 -12.73 -2.73
N VAL A 44 18.92 -12.27 -1.47
CA VAL A 44 19.25 -10.87 -1.19
C VAL A 44 20.68 -10.55 -1.64
N SER A 45 21.64 -11.42 -1.34
CA SER A 45 23.05 -11.20 -1.71
C SER A 45 23.25 -11.17 -3.22
N SER A 46 22.62 -12.08 -3.95
CA SER A 46 22.67 -12.11 -5.42
C SER A 46 21.97 -10.92 -6.05
N SER A 47 20.87 -10.44 -5.46
CA SER A 47 20.14 -9.26 -5.91
C SER A 47 20.98 -7.99 -5.75
N LEU A 48 21.62 -7.79 -4.59
CA LEU A 48 22.50 -6.66 -4.35
C LEU A 48 23.72 -6.69 -5.28
N TYR A 49 24.30 -7.87 -5.49
CA TYR A 49 25.40 -8.04 -6.44
C TYR A 49 24.98 -7.72 -7.88
N LEU A 50 23.83 -8.22 -8.33
CA LEU A 50 23.28 -7.93 -9.65
C LEU A 50 22.99 -6.44 -9.83
N TYR A 51 22.45 -5.78 -8.80
CA TYR A 51 22.21 -4.34 -8.81
C TYR A 51 23.52 -3.55 -8.94
N SER A 52 24.54 -3.93 -8.17
CA SER A 52 25.89 -3.35 -8.25
C SER A 52 26.48 -3.47 -9.65
N LEU A 53 26.37 -4.66 -10.27
CA LEU A 53 26.84 -4.91 -11.63
C LEU A 53 26.09 -4.04 -12.64
N ARG A 54 24.76 -3.98 -12.57
CA ARG A 54 23.97 -3.18 -13.50
C ARG A 54 24.24 -1.68 -13.37
N LEU A 55 24.55 -1.19 -12.17
CA LEU A 55 24.94 0.20 -11.93
C LEU A 55 26.40 0.51 -12.30
N ASN A 56 27.21 -0.50 -12.62
CA ASN A 56 28.67 -0.38 -12.81
C ASN A 56 29.37 0.27 -11.60
N VAL A 57 28.99 -0.11 -10.38
CA VAL A 57 29.62 0.33 -9.13
C VAL A 57 30.10 -0.87 -8.33
N HIS A 58 31.07 -0.66 -7.45
CA HIS A 58 31.48 -1.69 -6.49
C HIS A 58 30.42 -1.91 -5.40
N LEU A 59 30.29 -3.15 -4.92
CA LEU A 59 29.27 -3.56 -3.95
C LEU A 59 29.32 -2.74 -2.65
N TYR A 60 30.53 -2.40 -2.18
CA TYR A 60 30.73 -1.61 -0.96
C TYR A 60 30.25 -0.16 -1.08
N ASN A 61 29.97 0.35 -2.30
CA ASN A 61 29.40 1.67 -2.52
C ASN A 61 27.87 1.71 -2.41
N LEU A 62 27.20 0.54 -2.44
CA LEU A 62 25.73 0.47 -2.35
C LEU A 62 25.16 1.12 -1.09
N PRO A 63 25.72 0.92 0.13
CA PRO A 63 25.20 1.58 1.33
C PRO A 63 25.20 3.11 1.21
N LEU A 64 26.27 3.68 0.64
CA LEU A 64 26.37 5.13 0.42
C LEU A 64 25.36 5.62 -0.63
N LEU A 65 25.12 4.83 -1.68
CA LEU A 65 24.12 5.14 -2.70
C LEU A 65 22.70 5.15 -2.11
N PHE A 66 22.35 4.13 -1.31
CA PHE A 66 21.07 4.09 -0.61
C PHE A 66 20.92 5.25 0.37
N TYR A 67 21.97 5.57 1.13
CA TYR A 67 21.97 6.72 2.02
C TYR A 67 21.68 8.02 1.27
N LYS A 68 22.40 8.29 0.18
CA LYS A 68 22.19 9.48 -0.66
C LYS A 68 20.84 9.49 -1.36
N ARG A 69 20.25 8.32 -1.62
CA ARG A 69 18.91 8.23 -2.22
C ARG A 69 17.81 8.59 -1.22
N ILE A 70 17.96 8.17 0.03
CA ILE A 70 17.03 8.48 1.13
C ILE A 70 17.21 9.94 1.57
N PHE A 71 18.45 10.39 1.73
CA PHE A 71 18.79 11.72 2.20
C PHE A 71 19.43 12.53 1.06
N ASP A 72 18.62 13.34 0.38
CA ASP A 72 19.10 14.27 -0.66
C ASP A 72 19.61 15.61 -0.09
N GLY A 73 19.51 15.79 1.23
CA GLY A 73 19.97 16.99 1.93
C GLY A 73 19.00 18.17 1.91
N THR A 74 17.80 18.03 1.33
CA THR A 74 16.80 19.09 1.28
C THR A 74 15.90 19.10 2.52
N ASP A 75 15.50 20.29 3.00
CA ASP A 75 14.57 20.42 4.13
C ASP A 75 13.23 19.73 3.85
N GLN A 76 12.75 19.80 2.61
CA GLN A 76 11.53 19.11 2.17
C GLN A 76 11.65 17.59 2.37
N ARG A 77 12.78 17.00 2.00
CA ARG A 77 13.04 15.56 2.24
C ARG A 77 13.04 15.23 3.72
N TYR A 78 13.72 16.02 4.55
CA TYR A 78 13.78 15.76 5.99
C TYR A 78 12.41 15.86 6.65
N CYS A 79 11.62 16.88 6.32
CA CYS A 79 10.25 17.04 6.80
C CYS A 79 9.35 15.86 6.37
N LEU A 80 9.47 15.42 5.11
CA LEU A 80 8.70 14.29 4.60
C LEU A 80 9.06 12.98 5.32
N LEU A 81 10.35 12.69 5.49
CA LEU A 81 10.80 11.50 6.21
C LEU A 81 10.40 11.54 7.69
N LEU A 82 10.48 12.71 8.34
CA LEU A 82 10.02 12.89 9.72
C LEU A 82 8.52 12.59 9.83
N PHE A 83 7.71 13.08 8.90
CA PHE A 83 6.29 12.78 8.85
C PHE A 83 6.02 11.28 8.68
N TYR A 84 6.75 10.60 7.78
CA TYR A 84 6.64 9.15 7.63
C TYR A 84 7.00 8.41 8.91
N TRP A 85 8.06 8.83 9.62
CA TRP A 85 8.43 8.27 10.92
C TRP A 85 7.32 8.46 11.95
N ILE A 86 6.65 9.61 11.98
CA ILE A 86 5.50 9.83 12.86
C ILE A 86 4.37 8.85 12.52
N CYS A 87 4.04 8.65 11.24
CA CYS A 87 3.03 7.67 10.82
C CYS A 87 3.40 6.23 11.22
N ILE A 88 4.68 5.85 11.07
CA ILE A 88 5.19 4.52 11.44
C ILE A 88 5.11 4.34 12.96
N ILE A 89 5.60 5.29 13.75
CA ILE A 89 5.55 5.23 15.22
C ILE A 89 4.10 5.16 15.71
N ALA A 90 3.21 5.98 15.14
CA ALA A 90 1.78 5.94 15.46
C ALA A 90 1.17 4.55 15.16
N THR A 91 1.56 3.92 14.05
CA THR A 91 1.15 2.55 13.69
C THR A 91 1.69 1.51 14.66
N LEU A 92 2.95 1.61 15.09
CA LEU A 92 3.54 0.70 16.07
C LEU A 92 2.87 0.83 17.44
N LEU A 93 2.65 2.06 17.91
CA LEU A 93 1.94 2.33 19.16
C LEU A 93 0.50 1.79 19.11
N PHE A 94 -0.19 1.99 17.98
CA PHE A 94 -1.51 1.43 17.76
C PHE A 94 -1.49 -0.11 17.84
N CYS A 95 -0.53 -0.77 17.18
CA CYS A 95 -0.38 -2.22 17.26
C CYS A 95 -0.13 -2.71 18.70
N ILE A 96 0.68 -2.00 19.48
CA ILE A 96 0.94 -2.31 20.90
C ILE A 96 -0.36 -2.22 21.71
N VAL A 97 -1.12 -1.13 21.53
CA VAL A 97 -2.38 -0.91 22.26
C VAL A 97 -3.41 -2.01 21.93
N VAL A 98 -3.57 -2.35 20.65
CA VAL A 98 -4.52 -3.39 20.21
C VAL A 98 -4.08 -4.79 20.66
N ASN A 99 -2.77 -5.08 20.64
CA ASN A 99 -2.26 -6.34 21.19
C ASN A 99 -2.50 -6.46 22.69
N HIS A 100 -2.40 -5.36 23.44
CA HIS A 100 -2.73 -5.36 24.86
C HIS A 100 -4.22 -5.55 25.14
N SER A 101 -5.11 -5.09 24.26
CA SER A 101 -6.56 -5.30 24.40
C SER A 101 -7.03 -6.68 23.94
N SER A 102 -6.17 -7.48 23.30
CA SER A 102 -6.47 -8.83 22.76
C SER A 102 -7.69 -8.90 21.84
N HIS A 103 -8.14 -7.75 21.31
CA HIS A 103 -9.32 -7.67 20.44
C HIS A 103 -9.09 -6.61 19.36
N SER A 104 -9.25 -7.01 18.09
CA SER A 104 -9.23 -6.12 16.93
C SER A 104 -10.59 -6.11 16.22
N SER A 105 -10.96 -4.97 15.63
CA SER A 105 -12.17 -4.85 14.82
C SER A 105 -11.88 -4.32 13.42
N THR A 106 -12.88 -4.38 12.53
CA THR A 106 -12.81 -3.79 11.19
C THR A 106 -12.45 -2.30 11.23
N VAL A 107 -12.95 -1.58 12.23
CA VAL A 107 -12.67 -0.15 12.45
C VAL A 107 -11.22 0.07 12.89
N HIS A 108 -10.67 -0.80 13.74
CA HIS A 108 -9.26 -0.75 14.13
C HIS A 108 -8.35 -0.86 12.90
N ARG A 109 -8.68 -1.73 11.94
CA ARG A 109 -7.89 -1.87 10.71
C ARG A 109 -7.91 -0.62 9.82
N LYS A 110 -8.89 0.28 9.97
CA LYS A 110 -8.93 1.56 9.24
C LYS A 110 -7.85 2.53 9.72
N PHE A 111 -7.23 2.28 10.88
CA PHE A 111 -6.02 3.02 11.28
C PHE A 111 -4.87 2.81 10.29
N PHE A 112 -4.65 1.57 9.82
CA PHE A 112 -3.65 1.29 8.79
C PHE A 112 -3.98 1.95 7.46
N HIS A 113 -5.27 2.00 7.10
CA HIS A 113 -5.73 2.67 5.87
C HIS A 113 -5.45 4.17 5.94
N LEU A 114 -5.68 4.79 7.10
CA LEU A 114 -5.37 6.19 7.35
C LEU A 114 -3.88 6.48 7.24
N THR A 115 -3.02 5.76 7.98
CA THR A 115 -1.58 6.07 8.01
C THR A 115 -0.92 5.86 6.65
N ILE A 116 -1.28 4.79 5.92
CA ILE A 116 -0.74 4.56 4.58
C ILE A 116 -1.27 5.57 3.55
N SER A 117 -2.51 6.03 3.70
CA SER A 117 -3.08 7.08 2.86
C SER A 117 -2.37 8.41 3.06
N LEU A 118 -2.05 8.78 4.30
CA LEU A 118 -1.29 9.99 4.61
C LEU A 118 0.12 9.94 4.00
N ILE A 119 0.82 8.80 4.12
CA ILE A 119 2.11 8.57 3.49
C ILE A 119 1.99 8.69 1.96
N CYS A 120 0.96 8.09 1.35
CA CYS A 120 0.74 8.15 -0.09
C CYS A 120 0.45 9.58 -0.57
N ILE A 121 -0.48 10.30 0.08
CA ILE A 121 -0.84 11.68 -0.28
C ILE A 121 0.37 12.61 -0.19
N THR A 122 1.12 12.54 0.91
CA THR A 122 2.31 13.41 1.08
C THR A 122 3.44 13.01 0.15
N GLY A 123 3.60 11.72 -0.14
CA GLY A 123 4.53 11.21 -1.14
C GLY A 123 4.22 11.71 -2.54
N ILE A 124 2.96 11.62 -2.99
CA ILE A 124 2.55 12.16 -4.30
C ILE A 124 2.86 13.66 -4.36
N GLN A 125 2.76 14.41 -3.24
CA GLN A 125 2.94 15.86 -3.28
C GLN A 125 4.41 16.20 -3.43
N TYR A 126 5.17 15.73 -2.45
CA TYR A 126 6.46 16.29 -2.14
C TYR A 126 7.57 15.48 -2.77
N ASP A 127 7.38 14.18 -3.02
CA ASP A 127 8.37 13.38 -3.72
C ASP A 127 7.81 12.07 -4.29
N PHE A 128 7.29 12.17 -5.50
CA PHE A 128 6.67 11.05 -6.21
C PHE A 128 7.66 9.90 -6.44
N GLU A 129 8.90 10.22 -6.82
CA GLU A 129 9.91 9.20 -7.13
C GLU A 129 10.28 8.35 -5.91
N LEU A 130 10.47 8.95 -4.72
CA LEU A 130 10.74 8.17 -3.50
C LEU A 130 9.53 7.36 -3.05
N ILE A 131 8.32 7.93 -3.08
CA ILE A 131 7.15 7.15 -2.66
C ILE A 131 6.89 5.97 -3.58
N TRP A 132 7.10 6.13 -4.89
CA TRP A 132 7.02 5.04 -5.86
C TRP A 132 8.03 3.93 -5.55
N LEU A 133 9.29 4.30 -5.26
CA LEU A 133 10.34 3.37 -4.86
C LEU A 133 9.97 2.64 -3.57
N PHE A 134 9.59 3.39 -2.52
CA PHE A 134 9.24 2.84 -1.22
C PHE A 134 8.02 1.92 -1.30
N ALA A 135 7.00 2.28 -2.08
CA ALA A 135 5.82 1.44 -2.24
C ALA A 135 6.16 0.06 -2.82
N TRP A 136 6.99 -0.01 -3.86
CA TRP A 136 7.45 -1.28 -4.43
C TRP A 136 8.30 -2.10 -3.45
N LEU A 137 9.26 -1.45 -2.78
CA LEU A 137 10.12 -2.14 -1.82
C LEU A 137 9.32 -2.65 -0.62
N MET A 138 8.39 -1.86 -0.09
CA MET A 138 7.51 -2.28 1.01
C MET A 138 6.60 -3.44 0.61
N LEU A 139 6.13 -3.48 -0.64
CA LEU A 139 5.36 -4.62 -1.16
C LEU A 139 6.21 -5.90 -1.15
N CYS A 140 7.47 -5.80 -1.59
CA CYS A 140 8.40 -6.92 -1.53
C CYS A 140 8.63 -7.40 -0.08
N VAL A 141 8.86 -6.47 0.84
CA VAL A 141 9.06 -6.77 2.27
C VAL A 141 7.84 -7.47 2.86
N PHE A 142 6.62 -7.00 2.59
CA PHE A 142 5.40 -7.62 3.11
C PHE A 142 5.17 -9.03 2.55
N VAL A 143 5.48 -9.26 1.28
CA VAL A 143 5.46 -10.61 0.68
C VAL A 143 6.49 -11.53 1.37
N ILE A 144 7.72 -11.05 1.59
CA ILE A 144 8.77 -11.81 2.26
C ILE A 144 8.36 -12.16 3.70
N ILE A 145 7.84 -11.19 4.46
CA ILE A 145 7.33 -11.39 5.82
C ILE A 145 6.26 -12.48 5.82
N GLU A 146 5.32 -12.43 4.89
CA GLU A 146 4.24 -13.41 4.79
C GLU A 146 4.75 -14.80 4.39
N VAL A 147 5.77 -14.90 3.53
CA VAL A 147 6.44 -16.17 3.24
C VAL A 147 7.09 -16.76 4.50
N PHE A 148 7.83 -15.96 5.26
CA PHE A 148 8.44 -16.40 6.53
C PHE A 148 7.38 -16.89 7.53
N ARG A 149 6.26 -16.16 7.64
CA ARG A 149 5.16 -16.49 8.54
C ARG A 149 4.42 -17.76 8.12
N SER A 150 3.89 -17.80 6.88
CA SER A 150 3.10 -18.92 6.35
C SER A 150 3.88 -20.25 6.26
N LYS A 151 5.22 -20.17 6.13
CA LYS A 151 6.10 -21.35 6.14
C LYS A 151 6.62 -21.71 7.54
N CYS A 152 6.14 -21.04 8.58
CA CYS A 152 6.51 -21.27 9.97
C CYS A 152 8.02 -21.20 10.24
N VAL A 153 8.75 -20.31 9.54
CA VAL A 153 10.21 -20.23 9.64
C VAL A 153 10.65 -19.69 11.01
N THR A 154 11.37 -20.49 11.77
CA THR A 154 11.97 -20.11 13.07
C THR A 154 13.19 -19.19 12.86
N PRO A 155 13.41 -18.17 13.71
CA PRO A 155 12.57 -17.74 14.84
C PRO A 155 11.46 -16.75 14.44
N TRP A 156 11.37 -16.35 13.18
CA TRP A 156 10.52 -15.25 12.71
C TRP A 156 9.02 -15.50 12.91
N SER A 157 8.55 -16.70 12.58
CA SER A 157 7.12 -17.03 12.51
C SER A 157 6.39 -16.85 13.83
N THR A 158 7.03 -17.15 14.96
CA THR A 158 6.42 -16.97 16.29
C THR A 158 6.20 -15.50 16.61
N TYR A 159 7.21 -14.65 16.39
CA TYR A 159 7.08 -13.21 16.57
C TYR A 159 6.02 -12.65 15.61
N LEU A 160 6.09 -12.99 14.32
CA LEU A 160 5.16 -12.50 13.32
C LEU A 160 3.71 -12.88 13.65
N ASN A 161 3.46 -14.12 14.07
CA ASN A 161 2.12 -14.56 14.46
C ASN A 161 1.58 -13.80 15.66
N ASN A 162 2.41 -13.52 16.67
CA ASN A 162 1.99 -12.76 17.86
C ASN A 162 1.51 -11.34 17.51
N TRP A 163 2.09 -10.72 16.49
CA TRP A 163 1.73 -9.36 16.07
C TRP A 163 0.64 -9.32 15.00
N LEU A 164 0.57 -10.31 14.11
CA LEU A 164 -0.28 -10.26 12.91
C LEU A 164 -1.60 -11.01 13.07
N LEU A 165 -1.65 -12.11 13.85
CA LEU A 165 -2.86 -12.94 13.94
C LEU A 165 -4.05 -12.18 14.55
N ILE A 166 -3.81 -11.20 15.43
CA ILE A 166 -4.88 -10.37 15.99
C ILE A 166 -5.61 -9.53 14.93
N PHE A 167 -4.95 -9.25 13.80
CA PHE A 167 -5.48 -8.39 12.73
C PHE A 167 -6.09 -9.16 11.56
N VAL A 168 -6.18 -10.49 11.63
CA VAL A 168 -6.77 -11.35 10.59
C VAL A 168 -8.16 -10.83 10.22
N ASP A 169 -8.37 -10.62 8.91
CA ASP A 169 -9.69 -10.25 8.37
C ASP A 169 -10.47 -11.49 7.89
N LYS A 170 -11.76 -11.31 7.60
CA LYS A 170 -12.65 -12.33 7.04
C LYS A 170 -12.17 -12.92 5.73
N GLN A 171 -11.35 -12.17 4.99
CA GLN A 171 -10.75 -12.59 3.71
C GLN A 171 -9.37 -13.25 3.88
N ASP A 172 -8.81 -13.25 5.09
CA ASP A 172 -7.55 -13.91 5.41
C ASP A 172 -7.79 -15.28 6.03
N SER A 173 -6.73 -16.08 6.12
CA SER A 173 -6.70 -17.26 6.98
C SER A 173 -5.50 -17.20 7.93
N PRO A 174 -5.51 -17.94 9.06
CA PRO A 174 -4.34 -18.05 9.92
C PRO A 174 -3.11 -18.59 9.19
N GLU A 175 -3.30 -19.33 8.10
CA GLU A 175 -2.22 -19.87 7.27
C GLU A 175 -1.70 -18.86 6.25
N LEU A 176 -2.54 -17.91 5.81
CA LEU A 176 -2.21 -16.92 4.80
C LEU A 176 -2.92 -15.58 5.05
N ILE A 177 -2.14 -14.54 5.36
CA ILE A 177 -2.61 -13.19 5.65
C ILE A 177 -2.22 -12.28 4.47
N LEU A 178 -3.20 -11.90 3.65
CA LEU A 178 -2.98 -11.11 2.43
C LEU A 178 -3.52 -9.69 2.53
N THR A 179 -4.45 -9.41 3.44
CA THR A 179 -5.06 -8.08 3.59
C THR A 179 -4.04 -6.94 3.66
N PRO A 180 -2.92 -7.03 4.42
CA PRO A 180 -1.91 -5.96 4.43
C PRO A 180 -1.20 -5.77 3.08
N ILE A 181 -0.95 -6.86 2.34
CA ILE A 181 -0.36 -6.81 0.99
C ILE A 181 -1.35 -6.16 0.03
N TYR A 182 -2.63 -6.53 0.09
CA TYR A 182 -3.68 -5.95 -0.75
C TYR A 182 -3.96 -4.49 -0.45
N LEU A 183 -3.91 -4.07 0.82
CA LEU A 183 -4.01 -2.67 1.20
C LEU A 183 -2.88 -1.85 0.56
N LEU A 184 -1.64 -2.32 0.68
CA LEU A 184 -0.49 -1.63 0.11
C LEU A 184 -0.56 -1.60 -1.42
N ALA A 185 -0.82 -2.75 -2.04
CA ALA A 185 -0.98 -2.85 -3.49
C ALA A 185 -2.09 -1.91 -3.99
N GLY A 186 -3.25 -1.88 -3.32
CA GLY A 186 -4.40 -1.06 -3.66
C GLY A 186 -4.15 0.45 -3.60
N ILE A 187 -3.59 0.91 -2.47
CA ILE A 187 -3.31 2.34 -2.25
C ILE A 187 -2.30 2.87 -3.27
N PHE A 188 -1.26 2.09 -3.57
CA PHE A 188 -0.16 2.50 -4.47
C PHE A 188 -0.35 2.09 -5.92
N LEU A 189 -1.38 1.30 -6.25
CA LEU A 189 -1.62 0.82 -7.62
C LEU A 189 -1.58 1.93 -8.69
N PRO A 190 -2.23 3.10 -8.49
CA PRO A 190 -2.20 4.14 -9.51
C PRO A 190 -0.80 4.68 -9.81
N LEU A 191 0.08 4.69 -8.81
CA LEU A 191 1.46 5.15 -8.94
C LEU A 191 2.29 4.12 -9.73
N PHE A 192 1.96 2.83 -9.60
CA PHE A 192 2.59 1.76 -10.37
C PHE A 192 2.16 1.80 -11.85
N LEU A 193 0.89 2.09 -12.11
CA LEU A 193 0.33 2.14 -13.46
C LEU A 193 0.75 3.40 -14.22
N SER A 194 0.86 4.54 -13.53
CA SER A 194 1.27 5.83 -14.09
C SER A 194 2.42 6.44 -13.29
N PRO A 195 3.65 5.93 -13.43
CA PRO A 195 4.80 6.50 -12.74
C PRO A 195 5.25 7.81 -13.41
N ILE A 196 5.30 8.90 -12.63
CA ILE A 196 5.74 10.21 -13.08
C ILE A 196 7.05 10.65 -12.41
N ASN A 197 7.71 11.64 -12.99
CA ASN A 197 8.82 12.36 -12.35
C ASN A 197 8.30 13.40 -11.34
N ASN A 198 9.13 13.81 -10.39
CA ASN A 198 8.75 14.85 -9.43
C ASN A 198 8.32 16.18 -10.07
N ASN A 199 8.88 16.48 -11.24
CA ASN A 199 8.63 17.72 -12.00
C ASN A 199 7.42 17.62 -12.92
N GLU A 200 6.81 16.44 -13.05
CA GLU A 200 5.63 16.24 -13.91
C GLU A 200 4.34 16.56 -13.15
N TYR A 201 3.27 16.84 -13.91
CA TYR A 201 1.98 17.17 -13.34
C TYR A 201 1.34 15.95 -12.68
N ARG A 202 0.82 16.17 -11.48
CA ARG A 202 0.03 15.17 -10.77
C ARG A 202 -1.40 15.24 -11.29
N HIS A 203 -2.03 14.09 -11.41
CA HIS A 203 -3.42 13.96 -11.82
C HIS A 203 -4.26 13.29 -10.73
N LEU A 204 -5.57 13.51 -10.78
CA LEU A 204 -6.50 12.97 -9.80
C LEU A 204 -6.46 11.43 -9.73
N TYR A 205 -6.21 10.75 -10.84
CA TYR A 205 -6.11 9.29 -10.86
C TYR A 205 -4.95 8.75 -10.01
N HIS A 206 -3.88 9.51 -9.75
CA HIS A 206 -2.82 9.07 -8.82
C HIS A 206 -3.35 8.89 -7.39
N PHE A 207 -4.45 9.56 -7.04
CA PHE A 207 -5.11 9.44 -5.74
C PHE A 207 -6.22 8.39 -5.73
N ALA A 208 -6.47 7.67 -6.83
CA ALA A 208 -7.58 6.72 -6.93
C ALA A 208 -7.54 5.63 -5.84
N GLY A 209 -6.35 5.12 -5.51
CA GLY A 209 -6.15 4.13 -4.44
C GLY A 209 -6.53 4.69 -3.08
N VAL A 210 -6.09 5.91 -2.76
CA VAL A 210 -6.45 6.60 -1.52
C VAL A 210 -7.94 6.95 -1.48
N ALA A 211 -8.51 7.43 -2.58
CA ALA A 211 -9.90 7.83 -2.67
C ALA A 211 -10.86 6.65 -2.40
N THR A 212 -10.54 5.49 -2.98
CA THR A 212 -11.35 4.27 -2.86
C THR A 212 -11.06 3.51 -1.57
N VAL A 213 -9.82 3.09 -1.33
CA VAL A 213 -9.44 2.21 -0.20
C VAL A 213 -9.21 3.03 1.06
N GLY A 214 -8.47 4.13 0.95
CA GLY A 214 -8.16 4.99 2.09
C GLY A 214 -9.39 5.65 2.69
N VAL A 215 -10.22 6.27 1.84
CA VAL A 215 -11.37 7.08 2.26
C VAL A 215 -12.69 6.33 2.10
N GLY A 216 -13.04 5.90 0.89
CA GLY A 216 -14.33 5.28 0.61
C GLY A 216 -14.60 4.05 1.46
N ASP A 217 -13.75 3.04 1.37
CA ASP A 217 -13.87 1.76 2.08
C ASP A 217 -13.79 1.94 3.61
N SER A 218 -12.92 2.85 4.09
CA SER A 218 -12.90 3.24 5.50
C SER A 218 -14.26 3.79 5.97
N MET A 219 -14.85 4.70 5.21
CA MET A 219 -16.13 5.32 5.57
C MET A 219 -17.31 4.35 5.41
N SER A 220 -17.29 3.47 4.41
CA SER A 220 -18.26 2.38 4.27
C SER A 220 -18.26 1.49 5.52
N ALA A 221 -17.08 1.06 5.97
CA ALA A 221 -16.95 0.18 7.13
C ALA A 221 -17.36 0.88 8.44
N ILE A 222 -16.96 2.15 8.65
CA ILE A 222 -17.29 2.90 9.88
C ILE A 222 -18.78 3.19 9.94
N VAL A 223 -19.37 3.73 8.87
CA VAL A 223 -20.80 4.08 8.85
C VAL A 223 -21.66 2.83 8.80
N GLY A 224 -21.32 1.86 7.96
CA GLY A 224 -22.06 0.62 7.82
C GLY A 224 -22.07 -0.23 9.10
N SER A 225 -20.97 -0.26 9.87
CA SER A 225 -20.94 -0.98 11.15
C SER A 225 -21.70 -0.28 12.28
N ARG A 226 -21.77 1.06 12.26
CA ARG A 226 -22.40 1.85 13.33
C ARG A 226 -23.87 2.18 13.09
N TYR A 227 -24.24 2.41 11.83
CA TYR A 227 -25.55 2.93 11.43
C TYR A 227 -26.26 2.08 10.37
N GLY A 228 -25.60 1.04 9.84
CA GLY A 228 -26.16 0.21 8.78
C GLY A 228 -27.40 -0.55 9.23
N ARG A 229 -28.46 -0.47 8.43
CA ARG A 229 -29.73 -1.19 8.67
C ARG A 229 -30.19 -1.92 7.41
N LEU A 230 -29.99 -1.32 6.24
CA LEU A 230 -30.39 -1.88 4.97
C LEU A 230 -29.23 -2.66 4.32
N TYR A 231 -29.25 -3.98 4.42
CA TYR A 231 -28.23 -4.83 3.83
C TYR A 231 -28.48 -5.06 2.34
N TRP A 232 -27.40 -5.07 1.56
CA TRP A 232 -27.46 -5.46 0.16
C TRP A 232 -27.80 -6.95 0.02
N PRO A 233 -28.58 -7.36 -1.00
CA PRO A 233 -28.94 -8.76 -1.20
C PRO A 233 -27.70 -9.64 -1.30
N LYS A 234 -27.63 -10.70 -0.48
CA LYS A 234 -26.51 -11.66 -0.43
C LYS A 234 -25.14 -11.03 -0.08
N SER A 235 -25.12 -9.87 0.55
CA SER A 235 -23.90 -9.19 1.00
C SER A 235 -23.99 -8.84 2.49
N ALA A 236 -22.85 -8.84 3.17
CA ALA A 236 -22.74 -8.36 4.55
C ALA A 236 -22.62 -6.82 4.62
N LYS A 237 -22.61 -6.14 3.48
CA LYS A 237 -22.48 -4.69 3.35
C LYS A 237 -23.84 -4.02 3.33
N THR A 238 -23.87 -2.74 3.72
CA THR A 238 -25.11 -1.97 3.90
C THR A 238 -25.19 -0.82 2.90
N ALA A 239 -26.41 -0.46 2.52
CA ALA A 239 -26.67 0.68 1.64
C ALA A 239 -26.19 1.99 2.29
N GLU A 240 -26.33 2.13 3.61
CA GLU A 240 -25.81 3.29 4.34
C GLU A 240 -24.28 3.39 4.24
N GLY A 241 -23.57 2.25 4.31
CA GLY A 241 -22.13 2.17 4.06
C GLY A 241 -21.77 2.59 2.63
N SER A 242 -22.47 2.07 1.62
CA SER A 242 -22.22 2.43 0.22
C SER A 242 -22.51 3.91 -0.08
N VAL A 243 -23.53 4.51 0.56
CA VAL A 243 -23.79 5.95 0.46
C VAL A 243 -22.64 6.74 1.10
N ALA A 244 -22.17 6.34 2.28
CA ALA A 244 -21.04 6.97 2.94
C ALA A 244 -19.76 6.88 2.10
N PHE A 245 -19.51 5.72 1.48
CA PHE A 245 -18.43 5.52 0.51
C PHE A 245 -18.50 6.56 -0.61
N ALA A 246 -19.64 6.62 -1.32
CA ALA A 246 -19.80 7.48 -2.48
C ALA A 246 -19.62 8.96 -2.14
N ILE A 247 -20.23 9.42 -1.04
CA ILE A 247 -20.15 10.82 -0.59
C ILE A 247 -18.71 11.17 -0.20
N CYS A 248 -18.04 10.33 0.60
CA CYS A 248 -16.71 10.64 1.11
C CYS A 248 -15.64 10.56 0.02
N GLN A 249 -15.73 9.58 -0.89
CA GLN A 249 -14.84 9.53 -2.07
C GLN A 249 -15.04 10.75 -2.97
N PHE A 250 -16.30 11.16 -3.20
CA PHE A 250 -16.62 12.34 -4.00
C PHE A 250 -16.02 13.60 -3.38
N ILE A 251 -16.30 13.87 -2.10
CA ILE A 251 -15.77 15.03 -1.38
C ILE A 251 -14.24 15.02 -1.37
N PHE A 252 -13.61 13.88 -1.06
CA PHE A 252 -12.16 13.77 -1.07
C PHE A 252 -11.57 14.12 -2.44
N SER A 253 -12.14 13.58 -3.52
CA SER A 253 -11.66 13.85 -4.88
C SER A 253 -11.80 15.31 -5.27
N ILE A 254 -12.87 15.99 -4.82
CA ILE A 254 -13.07 17.43 -5.00
C ILE A 254 -12.02 18.22 -4.21
N LEU A 255 -11.76 17.86 -2.95
CA LEU A 255 -10.73 18.51 -2.13
C LEU A 255 -9.33 18.33 -2.74
N ILE A 256 -9.00 17.17 -3.29
CA ILE A 256 -7.73 16.96 -4.01
C ILE A 256 -7.65 17.88 -5.25
N CYS A 257 -8.73 17.98 -6.03
CA CYS A 257 -8.75 18.90 -7.17
C CYS A 257 -8.53 20.37 -6.75
N LEU A 258 -9.24 20.84 -5.73
CA LEU A 258 -9.22 22.26 -5.33
C LEU A 258 -7.97 22.64 -4.53
N CYS A 259 -7.65 21.87 -3.49
CA CYS A 259 -6.65 22.26 -2.50
C CYS A 259 -5.23 21.83 -2.86
N TYR A 260 -5.08 20.93 -3.84
CA TYR A 260 -3.81 20.24 -4.05
C TYR A 260 -3.37 20.22 -5.50
N LEU A 261 -4.28 19.89 -6.43
CA LEU A 261 -3.99 19.98 -7.86
C LEU A 261 -4.24 21.37 -8.44
N GLU A 262 -4.90 22.25 -7.67
CA GLU A 262 -5.30 23.61 -8.09
C GLU A 262 -6.05 23.61 -9.43
N TYR A 263 -6.91 22.61 -9.61
CA TYR A 263 -7.72 22.43 -10.82
C TYR A 263 -9.03 23.19 -10.72
N ASP A 264 -9.36 23.94 -11.77
CA ASP A 264 -10.74 24.40 -11.98
C ASP A 264 -11.68 23.21 -12.21
N ILE A 265 -12.73 23.14 -11.41
CA ILE A 265 -13.72 22.06 -11.48
C ILE A 265 -14.86 22.47 -12.42
N GLY A 266 -14.66 22.19 -13.70
CA GLY A 266 -15.73 22.23 -14.69
C GLY A 266 -16.76 21.11 -14.48
N ILE A 267 -17.97 21.29 -15.01
CA ILE A 267 -19.10 20.35 -14.88
C ILE A 267 -18.73 18.93 -15.33
N TYR A 268 -17.93 18.77 -16.38
CA TYR A 268 -17.52 17.46 -16.88
C TYR A 268 -16.69 16.69 -15.84
N ARG A 269 -15.71 17.34 -15.19
CA ARG A 269 -14.89 16.69 -14.15
C ARG A 269 -15.73 16.35 -12.92
N LEU A 270 -16.63 17.25 -12.51
CA LEU A 270 -17.56 17.01 -11.41
C LEU A 270 -18.40 15.76 -11.66
N LEU A 271 -19.00 15.66 -12.86
CA LEU A 271 -19.79 14.50 -13.26
C LEU A 271 -18.94 13.22 -13.34
N ARG A 272 -17.70 13.31 -13.83
CA ARG A 272 -16.77 12.17 -13.86
C ARG A 272 -16.42 11.66 -12.46
N ILE A 273 -16.17 12.57 -11.51
CA ILE A 273 -15.89 12.22 -10.11
C ILE A 273 -17.12 11.61 -9.44
N LEU A 274 -18.31 12.19 -9.68
CA LEU A 274 -19.58 11.63 -9.17
C LEU A 274 -19.81 10.22 -9.72
N PHE A 275 -19.66 10.05 -11.04
CA PHE A 275 -19.80 8.77 -11.71
C PHE A 275 -18.82 7.74 -11.14
N CYS A 276 -17.54 8.09 -11.00
CA CYS A 276 -16.52 7.24 -10.38
C CYS A 276 -16.93 6.79 -8.97
N SER A 277 -17.38 7.74 -8.14
CA SER A 277 -17.72 7.48 -6.73
C SER A 277 -18.94 6.56 -6.59
N VAL A 278 -19.96 6.75 -7.43
CA VAL A 278 -21.16 5.89 -7.45
C VAL A 278 -20.82 4.49 -7.95
N ILE A 279 -20.07 4.37 -9.05
CA ILE A 279 -19.66 3.06 -9.58
C ILE A 279 -18.83 2.29 -8.56
N CYS A 280 -17.84 2.94 -7.94
CA CYS A 280 -17.01 2.29 -6.93
C CYS A 280 -17.85 1.83 -5.72
N ALA A 281 -18.84 2.61 -5.26
CA ALA A 281 -19.73 2.20 -4.17
C ALA A 281 -20.60 0.98 -4.54
N ILE A 282 -21.08 0.89 -5.78
CA ILE A 282 -21.86 -0.26 -6.26
C ILE A 282 -20.98 -1.52 -6.31
N PHE A 283 -19.76 -1.40 -6.85
CA PHE A 283 -18.81 -2.51 -6.88
C PHE A 283 -18.39 -2.92 -5.46
N GLU A 284 -18.18 -1.96 -4.56
CA GLU A 284 -17.86 -2.22 -3.16
C GLU A 284 -18.95 -3.06 -2.51
N ALA A 285 -20.24 -2.73 -2.71
CA ALA A 285 -21.38 -3.46 -2.17
C ALA A 285 -21.45 -4.93 -2.64
N GLY A 286 -21.08 -5.16 -3.90
CA GLY A 286 -21.19 -6.46 -4.56
C GLY A 286 -19.94 -7.36 -4.44
N LEU A 287 -18.77 -6.80 -4.12
CA LEU A 287 -17.52 -7.57 -4.01
C LEU A 287 -17.37 -8.17 -2.60
N PRO A 288 -17.34 -9.52 -2.47
CA PRO A 288 -17.19 -10.17 -1.17
C PRO A 288 -15.74 -10.22 -0.66
N ALA A 289 -14.75 -10.08 -1.55
CA ALA A 289 -13.32 -10.08 -1.26
C ALA A 289 -12.57 -9.27 -2.31
N MET A 290 -11.30 -8.91 -2.05
CA MET A 290 -10.38 -8.25 -3.00
C MET A 290 -10.80 -6.83 -3.44
N ASP A 291 -11.72 -6.19 -2.72
CA ASP A 291 -12.14 -4.81 -2.97
C ASP A 291 -10.97 -3.82 -2.91
N ASN A 292 -9.99 -4.09 -2.04
CA ASN A 292 -8.75 -3.32 -1.94
C ASN A 292 -7.91 -3.28 -3.23
N ILE A 293 -8.09 -4.19 -4.19
CA ILE A 293 -7.38 -4.13 -5.49
C ILE A 293 -8.32 -3.66 -6.60
N ILE A 294 -9.53 -4.18 -6.64
CA ILE A 294 -10.45 -3.95 -7.76
C ILE A 294 -10.95 -2.50 -7.78
N LEU A 295 -11.28 -1.92 -6.62
CA LEU A 295 -11.81 -0.55 -6.58
C LEU A 295 -10.78 0.50 -7.05
N PRO A 296 -9.50 0.46 -6.62
CA PRO A 296 -8.47 1.33 -7.19
C PRO A 296 -8.33 1.23 -8.71
N VAL A 297 -8.41 0.02 -9.29
CA VAL A 297 -8.35 -0.17 -10.76
C VAL A 297 -9.50 0.57 -11.43
N ILE A 298 -10.73 0.35 -10.96
CA ILE A 298 -11.93 0.97 -11.53
C ILE A 298 -11.83 2.49 -11.43
N ALA A 299 -11.49 3.01 -10.25
CA ALA A 299 -11.36 4.44 -10.04
C ALA A 299 -10.24 5.05 -10.89
N TYR A 300 -9.10 4.37 -11.01
CA TYR A 300 -7.99 4.80 -11.87
C TYR A 300 -8.47 4.92 -13.33
N LEU A 301 -9.13 3.90 -13.88
CA LEU A 301 -9.59 3.89 -15.27
C LEU A 301 -10.64 4.98 -15.57
N ILE A 302 -11.53 5.28 -14.63
CA ILE A 302 -12.55 6.33 -14.81
C ILE A 302 -11.94 7.72 -14.68
N LEU A 303 -10.92 7.89 -13.83
CA LEU A 303 -10.31 9.19 -13.52
C LEU A 303 -9.09 9.53 -14.40
N PHE A 304 -8.56 8.56 -15.14
CA PHE A 304 -7.56 8.77 -16.20
C PHE A 304 -8.16 9.70 -17.26
#